data_AF-A0A817Q8R9-F1
#
_entry.id   AF-A0A817Q8R9-F1
#
_cell.length_a   1.000
_cell.length_b   1.000
_cell.length_c   1.000
_cell.angle_alpha   90.00
_cell.angle_beta   90.00
_cell.angle_gamma   90.00
#
_symmetry.space_group_name_H-M   'P 1'
#
loop_
_entity.id
_entity.type
_entity.pdbx_description
1 polymer ?
#
loop_
_entity_poly.entity_id
_entity_poly.type
_entity_poly.pdbx_seq_one_letter_code
_entity_poly.pdbx_strand_id
1 'polypeptide(L)'
;MMKFRTSDNGVLRQLKKHIFDITYDNLMKDPIGVVPQIYDYFDLHWSNEMEMAMRDWLLKNPQGKQGRHTYSLAEFGLNREDIEIRYADYINLYLSSDNQSSSTASISS
;
A
#
# COMPACT_ATOMS: atom_id res chain seq x y z
N MET A 1 -8.89 3.88 20.65
CA MET A 1 -9.20 2.55 20.09
C MET A 1 -9.76 2.77 18.69
N MET A 2 -8.98 2.45 17.66
CA MET A 2 -9.34 2.68 16.26
C MET A 2 -10.42 1.65 15.88
N LYS A 3 -11.65 2.11 15.62
CA LYS A 3 -12.74 1.23 15.22
C LYS A 3 -12.56 0.89 13.74
N PHE A 4 -12.06 -0.31 13.45
CA PHE A 4 -12.17 -0.86 12.10
C PHE A 4 -13.66 -1.00 11.77
N ARG A 5 -14.07 -0.45 10.62
CA ARG A 5 -15.47 -0.41 10.17
C ARG A 5 -16.00 -1.84 10.03
N THR A 6 -16.79 -2.26 10.99
CA THR A 6 -17.50 -3.53 10.97
C THR A 6 -18.55 -3.51 9.86
N SER A 7 -18.76 -4.67 9.22
CA SER A 7 -19.64 -4.88 8.07
C SER A 7 -21.08 -4.45 8.30
N ASP A 8 -21.42 -3.25 7.85
CA ASP A 8 -22.79 -2.88 7.51
C ASP A 8 -22.94 -2.85 5.98
N ASN A 9 -23.70 -3.83 5.47
CA ASN A 9 -23.69 -4.24 4.05
C ASN A 9 -24.29 -3.21 3.08
N GLY A 10 -25.01 -2.20 3.57
CA GLY A 10 -25.55 -1.11 2.73
C GLY A 10 -24.56 0.05 2.50
N VAL A 11 -23.85 0.45 3.56
CA VAL A 11 -22.92 1.59 3.55
C VAL A 11 -21.60 1.25 2.86
N LEU A 12 -21.16 -0.01 2.94
CA LEU A 12 -19.94 -0.47 2.25
C LEU A 12 -20.08 -0.42 0.72
N ARG A 13 -21.27 -0.66 0.16
CA ARG A 13 -21.47 -0.68 -1.30
C ARG A 13 -21.39 0.70 -1.94
N GLN A 14 -21.84 1.76 -1.24
CA GLN A 14 -21.70 3.14 -1.70
C GLN A 14 -20.27 3.66 -1.54
N LEU A 15 -19.59 3.34 -0.43
CA LEU A 15 -18.23 3.84 -0.20
C LEU A 15 -17.17 3.17 -1.05
N LYS A 16 -17.40 1.94 -1.53
CA LYS A 16 -16.49 1.31 -2.49
C LYS A 16 -16.24 2.24 -3.68
N LYS A 17 -17.26 2.91 -4.23
CA LYS A 17 -17.09 3.84 -5.37
C LYS A 17 -16.26 5.09 -5.09
N HIS A 18 -15.92 5.38 -3.83
CA HIS A 18 -15.16 6.57 -3.42
C HIS A 18 -13.78 6.24 -2.85
N ILE A 19 -13.38 4.96 -2.85
CA ILE A 19 -12.12 4.50 -2.29
C ILE A 19 -11.42 3.64 -3.36
N PHE A 20 -10.16 3.95 -3.63
CA PHE A 20 -9.28 3.15 -4.47
C PHE A 20 -8.12 2.64 -3.60
N ASP A 21 -8.06 1.33 -3.39
CA ASP A 21 -7.03 0.70 -2.56
C ASP A 21 -5.78 0.36 -3.39
N ILE A 22 -4.62 0.82 -2.92
CA ILE A 22 -3.32 0.48 -3.50
C ILE A 22 -2.37 0.07 -2.38
N THR A 23 -1.64 -1.03 -2.57
CA THR A 23 -0.58 -1.44 -1.65
C THR A 23 0.67 -0.61 -1.88
N TYR A 24 1.41 -0.34 -0.80
CA TYR A 24 2.66 0.43 -0.88
C TYR A 24 3.64 -0.19 -1.89
N ASP A 25 3.76 -1.53 -1.90
CA ASP A 25 4.65 -2.25 -2.81
C ASP A 25 4.28 -2.05 -4.27
N ASN A 26 2.98 -2.11 -4.61
CA ASN A 26 2.51 -1.86 -5.98
C ASN A 26 2.78 -0.41 -6.42
N LEU A 27 2.54 0.56 -5.53
CA LEU A 27 2.82 1.97 -5.82
C LEU A 27 4.33 2.24 -6.01
N MET A 28 5.18 1.64 -5.18
CA MET A 28 6.63 1.84 -5.27
C MET A 28 7.25 1.14 -6.47
N LYS A 29 6.68 0.01 -6.89
CA LYS A 29 7.15 -0.76 -8.04
C LYS A 29 6.86 -0.05 -9.37
N ASP A 30 5.67 0.52 -9.52
CA ASP A 30 5.28 1.20 -10.76
C ASP A 30 4.34 2.40 -10.51
N PRO A 31 4.88 3.53 -10.03
CA PRO A 31 4.06 4.72 -9.79
C PRO A 31 3.46 5.28 -11.09
N ILE A 32 4.15 5.11 -12.23
CA ILE A 32 3.67 5.61 -13.53
C ILE A 32 2.47 4.80 -14.03
N GLY A 33 2.46 3.49 -13.81
CA GLY A 33 1.32 2.64 -14.17
C GLY A 33 0.15 2.75 -13.19
N VAL A 34 0.41 3.03 -11.91
CA VAL A 34 -0.63 3.06 -10.86
C VAL A 34 -1.40 4.38 -10.85
N VAL A 35 -0.75 5.54 -10.93
CA VAL A 35 -1.43 6.84 -10.81
C VAL A 35 -2.53 7.06 -11.87
N PRO A 36 -2.35 6.71 -13.15
CA PRO A 36 -3.43 6.81 -14.14
C PRO A 36 -4.66 5.98 -13.78
N GLN A 37 -4.48 4.82 -13.14
CA GLN A 37 -5.60 3.97 -12.69
C GLN A 37 -6.42 4.64 -11.59
N ILE A 38 -5.77 5.43 -10.72
CA ILE A 38 -6.47 6.25 -9.71
C ILE A 38 -7.36 7.28 -10.39
N TYR A 39 -6.82 7.97 -11.40
CA TYR A 39 -7.57 8.99 -12.14
C TYR A 39 -8.76 8.39 -12.88
N ASP A 40 -8.53 7.28 -13.58
CA ASP A 40 -9.58 6.53 -14.27
C ASP A 40 -10.69 6.07 -13.30
N TYR A 41 -10.31 5.54 -12.13
CA TYR A 41 -11.28 5.08 -11.13
C TYR A 41 -12.22 6.18 -10.61
N PHE A 42 -11.73 7.42 -10.55
CA PHE A 42 -12.50 8.58 -10.08
C PHE A 42 -13.10 9.41 -11.23
N ASP A 43 -13.08 8.90 -12.46
CA ASP A 43 -13.55 9.59 -13.66
C ASP A 43 -12.86 10.96 -13.87
N LEU A 44 -11.57 11.05 -13.49
CA LEU A 44 -10.75 12.25 -13.63
C LEU A 44 -9.89 12.20 -14.90
N HIS A 45 -9.70 13.35 -15.53
CA HIS A 45 -8.87 13.45 -16.72
C HIS A 45 -7.39 13.24 -16.38
N TRP A 46 -6.74 12.30 -17.06
CA TRP A 46 -5.29 12.09 -17.06
C TRP A 46 -4.69 12.54 -18.41
N SER A 47 -3.60 13.31 -18.37
CA SER A 47 -2.97 13.90 -19.55
C SER A 47 -1.50 13.52 -19.66
N ASN A 48 -0.97 13.61 -20.88
CA ASN A 48 0.43 13.29 -21.17
C ASN A 48 1.39 14.24 -20.44
N GLU A 49 1.00 15.51 -20.26
CA GLU A 49 1.80 16.50 -19.55
C GLU A 49 1.98 16.14 -18.07
N MET A 50 0.92 15.59 -17.44
CA MET A 50 1.00 15.11 -16.05
C MET A 50 1.91 13.89 -15.92
N GLU A 51 1.84 12.95 -16.86
CA GLU A 51 2.77 11.82 -16.89
C GLU A 51 4.22 12.28 -17.04
N MET A 52 4.49 13.20 -17.97
CA MET A 52 5.83 13.75 -18.18
C MET A 52 6.36 14.46 -16.93
N ALA A 53 5.55 15.30 -16.28
CA ALA A 53 5.93 15.98 -15.05
C ALA A 53 6.24 14.99 -13.91
N MET A 54 5.46 13.91 -13.80
CA MET A 54 5.69 12.85 -12.82
C MET A 54 7.00 12.10 -13.10
N ARG A 55 7.25 11.72 -14.36
CA ARG A 55 8.51 11.08 -14.77
C ARG A 55 9.72 11.97 -14.45
N ASP A 56 9.64 13.25 -14.76
CA ASP A 56 10.69 14.23 -14.45
C ASP A 56 10.94 14.35 -12.95
N TRP A 57 9.88 14.33 -12.15
CA TRP A 57 10.01 14.38 -10.69
C TRP A 57 10.69 13.12 -10.13
N LEU A 58 10.32 11.93 -10.62
CA LEU A 58 10.91 10.66 -10.19
C LEU A 58 12.41 10.58 -10.56
N LEU A 59 12.79 11.09 -11.73
CA LEU A 59 14.20 11.19 -12.14
C LEU A 59 15.01 12.09 -11.19
N LYS A 60 14.43 13.20 -10.73
CA LYS A 60 15.08 14.15 -9.81
C LYS A 60 15.08 13.66 -8.36
N ASN A 61 14.13 12.79 -7.99
CA ASN A 61 13.91 12.31 -6.63
C ASN A 61 13.92 10.77 -6.54
N PRO A 62 15.07 10.13 -6.84
CA PRO A 62 15.15 8.68 -6.70
C PRO A 62 14.93 8.28 -5.24
N GLN A 63 14.02 7.31 -5.05
CA GLN A 63 13.70 6.73 -3.75
C GLN A 63 14.93 6.04 -3.14
N GLY A 64 15.05 6.04 -1.81
CA GLY A 64 16.14 5.36 -1.09
C GLY A 64 17.39 6.20 -0.79
N LYS A 65 17.35 7.53 -0.94
CA LYS A 65 18.45 8.43 -0.51
C LYS A 65 18.69 8.43 1.02
N GLN A 66 17.72 7.95 1.79
CA GLN A 66 17.86 7.73 3.23
C GLN A 66 17.85 6.21 3.44
N GLY A 67 18.91 5.68 4.05
CA GLY A 67 19.14 4.24 4.18
C GLY A 67 17.96 3.49 4.80
N ARG A 68 17.88 2.18 4.57
CA ARG A 68 16.84 1.34 5.13
C ARG A 68 17.02 1.29 6.66
N HIS A 69 16.12 1.92 7.40
CA HIS A 69 16.06 1.75 8.84
C HIS A 69 15.53 0.36 9.14
N THR A 70 16.42 -0.53 9.58
CA THR A 70 16.02 -1.85 10.06
C THR A 70 15.50 -1.71 11.48
N TYR A 71 14.20 -1.88 11.65
CA TYR A 71 13.56 -2.00 12.96
C TYR A 71 13.12 -3.44 13.18
N SER A 72 13.36 -3.99 14.37
CA SER A 72 12.85 -5.31 14.73
C SER A 72 11.64 -5.17 15.67
N LEU A 73 10.66 -6.08 15.54
CA LEU A 73 9.50 -6.09 16.44
C LEU A 73 9.92 -6.30 17.91
N ALA A 74 11.00 -7.08 18.11
CA ALA A 74 11.55 -7.39 19.42
C ALA A 74 12.04 -6.16 20.20
N GLU A 75 12.56 -5.13 19.51
CA GLU A 75 12.99 -3.86 20.12
C GLU A 75 11.87 -3.13 20.87
N PHE A 76 10.62 -3.41 20.49
CA PHE A 76 9.43 -2.81 21.07
C PHE A 76 8.62 -3.81 21.91
N GLY A 77 9.17 -4.99 22.19
CA GLY A 77 8.46 -6.06 22.90
C GLY A 77 7.24 -6.60 22.14
N LEU A 78 7.22 -6.45 20.82
CA LEU A 78 6.12 -6.91 19.97
C LEU A 78 6.44 -8.28 19.37
N ASN A 79 5.40 -9.09 19.24
CA ASN A 79 5.46 -10.39 18.61
C ASN A 79 4.69 -10.42 17.28
N ARG A 80 5.17 -11.18 16.29
CA ARG A 80 4.55 -11.26 14.96
C ARG A 80 3.18 -11.90 15.04
N GLU A 81 3.04 -13.03 15.74
CA GLU A 81 1.78 -13.75 15.82
C GLU A 81 0.68 -12.88 16.46
N ASP A 82 1.04 -12.08 17.47
CA ASP A 82 0.11 -11.14 18.10
C ASP A 82 -0.35 -10.03 17.17
N ILE A 83 0.51 -9.59 16.23
CA ILE A 83 0.15 -8.62 15.19
C ILE A 83 -0.77 -9.29 14.17
N GLU A 84 -0.42 -10.47 13.67
CA GLU A 84 -1.23 -11.19 12.69
C GLU A 84 -2.63 -11.49 13.22
N ILE A 85 -2.75 -11.94 14.47
CA ILE A 85 -4.06 -12.15 15.12
C ILE A 85 -4.83 -10.83 15.24
N ARG A 86 -4.17 -9.77 15.72
CA ARG A 86 -4.83 -8.48 15.98
C ARG A 86 -5.27 -7.77 14.69
N TYR A 87 -4.58 -8.00 13.58
CA TYR A 87 -4.84 -7.37 12.29
C TYR A 87 -5.38 -8.36 11.24
N ALA A 88 -5.83 -9.55 11.66
CA ALA A 88 -6.29 -10.62 10.76
C ALA A 88 -7.35 -10.13 9.77
N ASP A 89 -8.33 -9.34 10.22
CA ASP A 89 -9.37 -8.79 9.36
C ASP A 89 -8.80 -7.89 8.25
N TYR A 90 -7.84 -7.03 8.59
CA TYR A 90 -7.18 -6.14 7.63
C TYR A 90 -6.34 -6.93 6.62
N ILE A 91 -5.53 -7.88 7.11
CA ILE A 91 -4.70 -8.74 6.27
C ILE A 91 -5.59 -9.52 5.30
N ASN A 92 -6.69 -10.10 5.79
CA ASN A 92 -7.63 -10.87 4.99
C ASN A 92 -8.34 -10.04 3.92
N LEU A 93 -8.67 -8.79 4.23
CA LEU A 93 -9.40 -7.91 3.32
C LEU A 93 -8.50 -7.26 2.27
N TYR A 94 -7.24 -6.95 2.59
CA TYR A 94 -6.40 -6.07 1.77
C TYR A 94 -5.04 -6.65 1.37
N LEU A 95 -4.55 -7.72 2.02
CA LEU A 95 -3.18 -8.23 1.82
C LEU A 95 -3.13 -9.71 1.40
N SER A 96 -4.25 -10.45 1.43
CA SER A 96 -4.29 -11.88 1.07
C SER A 96 -4.00 -12.21 -0.40
N SER A 97 -4.09 -11.24 -1.31
CA SER A 97 -3.80 -11.42 -2.73
C SER A 97 -2.32 -11.25 -3.11
N ASP A 98 -1.52 -10.60 -2.25
CA ASP A 98 -0.12 -10.23 -2.55
C ASP A 98 0.91 -11.15 -1.86
N ASN A 99 0.47 -12.07 -1.01
CA ASN A 99 1.35 -12.84 -0.11
C ASN A 99 2.06 -14.05 -0.76
N GLN A 100 2.24 -14.05 -2.09
CA GLN A 100 2.96 -15.10 -2.84
C GLN A 100 4.35 -14.67 -3.36
N SER A 101 4.87 -13.48 -3.02
CA SER A 101 6.15 -13.02 -3.60
C SER A 101 7.15 -12.32 -2.67
N SER A 102 6.94 -12.30 -1.35
CA SER A 102 7.91 -11.72 -0.42
C SER A 102 8.24 -12.64 0.76
N SER A 103 8.69 -13.86 0.45
CA SER A 103 9.43 -14.69 1.40
C SER A 103 10.86 -14.88 0.90
N THR A 104 11.64 -13.79 0.84
CA THR A 104 13.11 -13.80 0.85
C THR A 104 13.63 -12.38 1.04
N ALA A 105 13.90 -11.95 2.27
CA ALA A 105 14.86 -10.87 2.53
C ALA A 105 15.37 -10.93 3.97
N SER A 106 16.41 -11.76 4.15
CA SER A 106 17.55 -11.50 5.03
C SER A 106 17.30 -11.42 6.54
N ILE A 107 17.27 -12.61 7.15
CA ILE A 107 18.11 -12.84 8.34
C ILE A 107 19.55 -12.79 7.84
N SER A 108 20.32 -11.79 8.25
CA SER A 108 21.78 -11.82 8.12
C SER A 108 22.38 -11.08 9.32
N SER A 109 23.02 -11.92 10.13
CA SER A 109 24.09 -11.78 11.12
C SER A 109 24.50 -10.40 11.63
#